data_AF-A0A1F9BI78-F1
#
_entry.id   AF-A0A1F9BI78-F1
#
_cell.length_a   1.000
_cell.length_b   1.000
_cell.length_c   1.000
_cell.angle_alpha   90.00
_cell.angle_beta   90.00
_cell.angle_gamma   90.00
#
_symmetry.space_group_name_H-M   'P 1'
#
loop_
_entity.id
_entity.type
_entity.pdbx_description
1 polymer ?
#
loop_
_entity_poly.entity_id
_entity_poly.type
_entity_poly.pdbx_seq_one_letter_code
_entity_poly.pdbx_strand_id
1 'polypeptide(L)'
;MISKVKDASAQIIQQYQKIDSAKNEDDKPVGAEKTIATEKVDLSNKAKDIQKIKQVLDQTPEVRDEKVQELKRQIESGSYAIDPGKIADKMLGESLIDIIV
;
A
#
# COMPACT_ATOMS: atom_id res chain seq x y z
N MET A 1 16.79 -5.39 -11.98
CA MET A 1 15.81 -5.66 -13.06
C MET A 1 14.36 -5.57 -12.52
N ILE A 2 13.86 -4.36 -12.22
CA ILE A 2 12.51 -4.15 -11.62
C ILE A 2 11.60 -3.22 -12.46
N SER A 3 12.03 -2.82 -13.66
CA SER A 3 11.34 -1.75 -14.42
C SER A 3 10.05 -2.18 -15.14
N LYS A 4 9.76 -3.48 -15.34
CA LYS A 4 8.62 -3.90 -16.19
C LYS A 4 7.23 -3.71 -15.57
N VAL A 5 7.12 -3.51 -14.25
CA VAL A 5 5.80 -3.39 -13.57
C VAL A 5 5.29 -1.94 -13.57
N LYS A 6 6.19 -0.97 -13.65
CA LYS A 6 5.87 0.47 -13.71
C LYS A 6 5.30 0.86 -15.07
N ASP A 7 5.78 0.23 -16.14
CA ASP A 7 5.29 0.46 -17.50
C ASP A 7 3.87 -0.10 -17.72
N ALA A 8 3.55 -1.28 -17.19
CA ALA A 8 2.23 -1.90 -17.34
C ALA A 8 1.12 -1.05 -16.69
N SER A 9 1.40 -0.47 -15.52
CA SER A 9 0.46 0.40 -14.80
C SER A 9 0.30 1.77 -15.49
N ALA A 10 1.39 2.33 -16.03
CA ALA A 10 1.34 3.57 -16.81
C ALA A 10 0.57 3.41 -18.13
N GLN A 11 0.72 2.27 -18.82
CA GLN A 11 0.01 1.96 -20.06
C GLN A 11 -1.50 1.81 -19.84
N ILE A 12 -1.91 1.16 -18.75
CA ILE A 12 -3.32 1.04 -18.38
C ILE A 12 -3.93 2.43 -18.15
N ILE A 13 -3.24 3.31 -17.42
CA ILE A 13 -3.71 4.67 -17.14
C ILE A 13 -3.83 5.51 -18.43
N GLN A 14 -2.89 5.39 -19.37
CA GLN A 14 -2.96 6.07 -20.66
C GLN A 14 -4.12 5.58 -21.54
N GLN A 15 -4.45 4.30 -21.49
CA GLN A 15 -5.60 3.74 -22.22
C GLN A 15 -6.92 4.34 -21.70
N TYR A 16 -7.04 4.59 -20.40
CA TYR A 16 -8.23 5.25 -19.83
C TYR A 16 -8.39 6.70 -20.30
N GLN A 17 -7.31 7.47 -20.38
CA GLN A 17 -7.36 8.87 -20.84
C GLN A 17 -7.71 9.01 -22.33
N LYS A 18 -7.30 8.04 -23.15
CA LYS A 18 -7.65 7.99 -24.58
C LYS A 18 -9.14 7.71 -24.83
N ILE A 19 -9.83 7.05 -23.91
CA ILE A 19 -11.24 6.69 -24.06
C ILE A 19 -12.17 7.87 -23.73
N ASP A 20 -11.78 8.78 -22.84
CA ASP A 20 -12.57 9.99 -22.53
C ASP A 20 -12.49 11.05 -23.64
N SER A 21 -11.40 11.08 -24.41
CA SER A 21 -11.18 12.12 -25.44
C SER A 21 -11.96 11.87 -26.74
N ALA A 22 -12.62 10.71 -26.88
CA ALA A 22 -13.34 10.30 -28.10
C ALA A 22 -14.88 10.38 -27.98
N LYS A 23 -15.41 10.93 -26.89
CA LYS A 23 -16.85 10.87 -26.57
C LYS A 23 -17.57 12.23 -26.58
N ASN A 24 -17.21 13.09 -27.53
CA ASN A 24 -18.00 14.26 -27.90
C ASN A 24 -18.20 14.28 -29.42
N GLU A 25 -19.14 13.48 -29.93
CA GLU A 25 -19.93 13.72 -31.14
C GLU A 25 -21.00 12.60 -31.31
N ASP A 26 -22.05 12.90 -32.05
CA ASP A 26 -23.48 12.58 -31.87
C ASP A 26 -24.02 11.18 -32.29
N ASP A 27 -25.22 10.88 -31.74
CA ASP A 27 -26.41 10.12 -32.25
C ASP A 27 -26.42 8.59 -32.62
N LYS A 28 -27.11 7.78 -31.76
CA LYS A 28 -28.03 6.60 -31.95
C LYS A 28 -27.74 5.38 -32.90
N PRO A 29 -28.45 4.22 -32.75
CA PRO A 29 -28.47 3.24 -31.65
C PRO A 29 -28.28 1.78 -32.15
N VAL A 30 -27.38 0.97 -31.59
CA VAL A 30 -27.35 -0.50 -31.87
C VAL A 30 -27.02 -1.27 -30.59
N GLY A 31 -27.77 -2.35 -30.38
CA GLY A 31 -27.67 -3.25 -29.23
C GLY A 31 -26.37 -4.04 -29.15
N ALA A 32 -26.24 -4.76 -28.02
CA ALA A 32 -25.03 -5.36 -27.47
C ALA A 32 -24.02 -4.26 -27.06
N GLU A 33 -23.72 -4.02 -25.79
CA GLU A 33 -23.02 -4.93 -24.90
C GLU A 33 -23.26 -4.45 -23.45
N LYS A 34 -24.20 -5.07 -22.75
CA LYS A 34 -24.46 -4.78 -21.33
C LYS A 34 -23.52 -5.60 -20.42
N THR A 35 -22.25 -5.65 -20.78
CA THR A 35 -21.22 -6.47 -20.11
C THR A 35 -19.90 -5.74 -19.87
N ILE A 36 -19.71 -4.52 -20.37
CA ILE A 36 -18.47 -3.75 -20.16
C ILE A 36 -18.60 -2.76 -18.97
N ALA A 37 -19.82 -2.44 -18.55
CA ALA A 37 -20.06 -1.46 -17.49
C ALA A 37 -19.93 -2.01 -16.06
N THR A 38 -20.00 -3.33 -15.86
CA THR A 38 -19.74 -3.97 -14.56
C THR A 38 -18.24 -4.21 -14.33
N GLU A 39 -17.50 -4.50 -15.40
CA GLU A 39 -16.10 -4.94 -15.32
C GLU A 39 -15.10 -3.78 -15.10
N LYS A 40 -15.52 -2.53 -15.39
CA LYS A 40 -14.72 -1.30 -15.19
C LYS A 40 -14.98 -0.60 -13.85
N VAL A 41 -16.07 -0.95 -13.15
CA VAL A 41 -16.49 -0.31 -11.88
C VAL A 41 -15.92 -1.05 -10.67
N ASP A 42 -15.59 -2.33 -10.83
CA ASP A 42 -14.68 -3.07 -9.96
C ASP A 42 -13.21 -2.70 -10.24
N LEU A 43 -12.87 -1.39 -10.21
CA LEU A 43 -11.61 -1.02 -9.55
C LEU A 43 -11.80 -1.50 -8.10
N SER A 44 -11.49 -2.79 -7.91
CA SER A 44 -11.89 -3.63 -6.79
C SER A 44 -11.83 -2.82 -5.52
N ASN A 45 -12.82 -2.93 -4.64
CA ASN A 45 -12.77 -2.27 -3.33
C ASN A 45 -11.41 -2.48 -2.64
N LYS A 46 -10.83 -3.68 -2.82
CA LYS A 46 -9.47 -4.02 -2.39
C LYS A 46 -8.36 -3.14 -3.00
N ALA A 47 -8.45 -2.78 -4.27
CA ALA A 47 -7.49 -1.89 -4.93
C ALA A 47 -7.58 -0.45 -4.38
N LYS A 48 -8.80 0.05 -4.11
CA LYS A 48 -9.00 1.35 -3.44
C LYS A 48 -8.48 1.33 -2.01
N ASP A 49 -8.71 0.24 -1.28
CA ASP A 49 -8.20 0.05 0.06
C ASP A 49 -6.67 0.03 0.08
N ILE A 50 -6.03 -0.67 -0.86
CA ILE A 50 -4.56 -0.68 -0.99
C ILE A 50 -4.01 0.72 -1.30
N GLN A 51 -4.67 1.50 -2.18
CA GLN A 51 -4.26 2.88 -2.45
C GLN A 51 -4.36 3.76 -1.20
N LYS A 52 -5.45 3.63 -0.45
CA LYS A 52 -5.65 4.36 0.81
C LYS A 52 -4.62 3.97 1.86
N ILE A 53 -4.32 2.68 2.01
CA ILE A 53 -3.28 2.18 2.93
C ILE A 53 -1.91 2.74 2.53
N LYS A 54 -1.55 2.73 1.24
CA LYS A 54 -0.29 3.31 0.75
C LYS A 54 -0.19 4.81 1.07
N GLN A 55 -1.24 5.58 0.81
CA GLN A 55 -1.26 7.01 1.14
C GLN A 55 -1.06 7.27 2.63
N VAL A 56 -1.66 6.45 3.50
CA VAL A 56 -1.50 6.58 4.95
C VAL A 56 -0.09 6.17 5.39
N LEU A 57 0.48 5.12 4.79
CA LEU A 57 1.86 4.70 5.06
C LEU A 57 2.87 5.78 4.65
N ASP A 58 2.67 6.41 3.48
CA ASP A 58 3.54 7.48 2.99
C ASP A 58 3.48 8.75 3.87
N GLN A 59 2.34 8.98 4.55
CA GLN A 59 2.16 10.07 5.50
C GLN A 59 2.62 9.72 6.93
N THR A 60 2.86 8.44 7.21
CA THR A 60 3.30 8.00 8.53
C THR A 60 4.81 8.23 8.63
N PRO A 61 5.29 8.94 9.66
CA PRO A 61 6.72 9.14 9.84
C PRO A 61 7.42 7.80 10.08
N GLU A 62 8.59 7.64 9.46
CA GLU A 62 9.44 6.44 9.64
C GLU A 62 9.85 6.24 11.10
N VAL A 63 10.07 7.36 11.80
CA VAL A 63 10.43 7.38 13.22
C VAL A 63 9.27 7.93 14.06
N ARG A 64 8.93 7.20 15.13
CA ARG A 64 7.97 7.68 16.15
C ARG A 64 8.71 8.40 17.26
N ASP A 65 9.06 9.65 17.04
CA ASP A 65 9.90 10.45 17.96
C ASP A 65 9.36 10.48 19.39
N GLU A 66 8.04 10.62 19.57
CA GLU A 66 7.38 10.62 20.88
C GLU A 66 7.69 9.33 21.67
N LYS A 67 7.62 8.17 21.01
CA LYS A 67 7.93 6.87 21.61
C LYS A 67 9.41 6.75 21.95
N VAL A 68 10.28 7.29 21.11
CA VAL A 68 11.73 7.30 21.37
C VAL A 68 12.05 8.15 22.59
N GLN A 69 11.49 9.35 22.69
CA GLN A 69 11.68 10.25 23.82
C GLN A 69 11.14 9.65 25.13
N GLU A 70 9.96 9.02 25.07
CA GLU A 70 9.38 8.31 26.20
C GLU A 70 10.31 7.21 26.73
N LEU A 71 10.79 6.35 25.84
CA LEU A 71 11.71 5.27 26.20
C LEU A 71 13.04 5.80 26.73
N LYS A 72 13.60 6.85 26.12
CA LYS A 72 14.82 7.52 26.61
C LYS A 72 14.64 7.99 28.05
N ARG A 73 13.53 8.67 28.34
CA ARG A 73 13.24 9.15 29.69
C ARG A 73 13.14 8.00 30.70
N GLN A 74 12.46 6.91 30.34
CA GLN A 74 12.34 5.73 31.22
C GLN A 74 13.70 5.06 31.50
N ILE A 75 14.59 5.06 30.51
CA ILE A 75 15.95 4.54 30.66
C ILE A 75 16.77 5.46 31.58
N GLU A 76 16.70 6.78 31.37
CA GLU A 76 17.40 7.78 32.20
C GLU A 76 16.91 7.78 33.65
N SER A 77 15.60 7.62 33.87
CA SER A 77 15.01 7.52 35.21
C SER A 77 15.20 6.15 35.87
N GLY A 78 15.81 5.17 35.17
CA GLY A 78 16.01 3.81 35.67
C GLY A 78 14.73 2.99 35.84
N SER A 79 13.58 3.47 35.35
CA SER A 79 12.28 2.81 35.45
C SER A 79 11.96 1.92 34.26
N TYR A 80 12.88 1.80 33.30
CA TYR A 80 12.72 0.91 32.15
C TYR A 80 12.88 -0.56 32.58
N ALA A 81 11.76 -1.29 32.62
CA ALA A 81 11.77 -2.71 32.96
C ALA A 81 12.14 -3.57 31.75
N ILE A 82 13.21 -4.34 31.89
CA ILE A 82 13.66 -5.30 30.88
C ILE A 82 12.94 -6.63 31.10
N ASP A 83 12.34 -7.17 30.04
CA ASP A 83 11.70 -8.48 30.02
C ASP A 83 12.59 -9.46 29.22
N PRO A 84 13.29 -10.39 29.89
CA PRO A 84 14.20 -11.33 29.24
C PRO A 84 13.49 -12.26 28.24
N GLY A 85 12.22 -12.59 28.47
CA GLY A 85 11.44 -13.44 27.58
C GLY A 85 11.22 -12.76 26.24
N LYS A 86 10.82 -11.48 26.27
CA LYS A 86 10.65 -10.67 25.04
C LYS A 86 11.95 -10.52 24.25
N ILE A 87 13.10 -10.46 24.93
CA ILE A 87 14.40 -10.40 24.26
C ILE A 87 14.67 -11.71 23.53
N ALA A 88 14.52 -12.84 24.21
CA ALA A 88 14.74 -14.17 23.62
C ALA A 88 13.80 -14.41 22.43
N ASP A 89 12.51 -14.09 22.57
CA ASP A 89 11.52 -14.22 21.49
C ASP A 89 11.90 -13.39 20.27
N LYS A 90 12.43 -12.18 20.47
CA LYS A 90 12.90 -11.33 19.37
C LYS A 90 14.16 -11.86 18.71
N MET A 91 15.14 -12.31 19.50
CA MET A 91 16.36 -12.92 18.98
C MET A 91 16.07 -14.17 18.14
N LEU A 92 15.22 -15.06 18.65
CA LEU A 92 14.82 -16.27 17.94
C LEU A 92 13.97 -15.92 16.70
N GLY A 93 13.02 -14.99 16.83
CA GLY A 93 12.21 -14.55 15.70
C GLY A 93 13.03 -13.95 14.55
N GLU A 94 14.00 -13.09 14.85
CA GLU A 94 14.88 -12.51 13.82
C GLU A 94 15.84 -13.56 13.23
N SER A 95 16.41 -14.43 14.05
CA SER A 95 17.26 -15.52 13.59
C SER A 95 16.53 -16.47 12.63
N LEU A 96 15.25 -16.77 12.91
CA LEU A 96 14.44 -17.64 12.05
C LEU A 96 14.08 -16.98 10.72
N ILE A 97 13.91 -15.65 10.68
CA ILE A 97 13.65 -14.91 9.42
C ILE A 97 14.88 -14.98 8.51
N ASP A 98 16.08 -14.80 9.07
CA ASP A 98 17.35 -14.84 8.33
C ASP A 98 17.65 -16.23 7.73
N ILE A 99 17.12 -17.30 8.32
CA ILE A 99 17.28 -18.67 7.82
C ILE A 99 16.36 -18.98 6.63
N ILE A 100 15.20 -18.32 6.54
CA ILE A 100 14.14 -18.62 5.57
C ILE A 100 14.22 -17.73 4.32
N VAL A 101 14.82 -16.54 4.44
CA VAL A 101 15.01 -15.58 3.35
C VAL A 101 16.32 -15.87 2.61
#